data_AF-A0A2I2DVP2-F1
#
_entry.id   AF-A0A2I2DVP2-F1
#
_cell.length_a   1.000
_cell.length_b   1.000
_cell.length_c   1.000
_cell.angle_alpha   90.00
_cell.angle_beta   90.00
_cell.angle_gamma   90.00
#
_symmetry.space_group_name_H-M   'P 1'
#
loop_
_entity.id
_entity.type
_entity.pdbx_description
1 polymer ?
#
loop_
_entity_poly.entity_id
_entity_poly.type
_entity_poly.pdbx_seq_one_letter_code
_entity_poly.pdbx_strand_id
1 'polypeptide(L)'
;MKEPSRTLHQNYHDYHYGFPIHDDNELFGRLILEINQAGLSWETILKKEESFRNAYDNFNIKKVAYYTEKDRERLLNDVGIIRNKLKVNAAIENAKTILQLQDKFGSFEKWLEYHHPKNKEEWVKLFKKTFKFTGGEIVNEFLMSIGYLKGAHSENCSVYHEILKTNPMWLQRK
;
A
#
# COMPACT_ATOMS: atom_id res chain seq x y z
N MET A 1 32.09 -0.80 -14.90
CA MET A 1 31.79 -1.34 -13.57
C MET A 1 30.30 -1.61 -13.51
N LYS A 2 29.87 -2.88 -13.41
CA LYS A 2 28.46 -3.20 -13.12
C LYS A 2 28.28 -2.97 -11.62
N GLU A 3 27.35 -2.12 -11.22
CA GLU A 3 26.97 -1.99 -9.82
C GLU A 3 26.65 -3.38 -9.25
N PRO A 4 27.05 -3.70 -8.00
CA PRO A 4 26.64 -4.95 -7.38
C PRO A 4 25.11 -5.00 -7.34
N SER A 5 24.52 -6.12 -7.79
CA SER A 5 23.05 -6.24 -7.80
C SER A 5 22.53 -6.12 -6.37
N ARG A 6 21.80 -5.05 -6.07
CA ARG A 6 21.11 -4.90 -4.77
C ARG A 6 20.07 -6.00 -4.63
N THR A 7 19.91 -6.51 -3.41
CA THR A 7 18.80 -7.45 -3.16
C THR A 7 17.48 -6.72 -3.33
N LEU A 8 16.43 -7.45 -3.68
CA LEU A 8 15.08 -6.88 -3.85
C LEU A 8 14.61 -6.14 -2.60
N HIS A 9 14.96 -6.67 -1.42
CA HIS A 9 14.65 -6.07 -0.14
C HIS A 9 15.44 -4.77 0.12
N GLN A 10 16.73 -4.74 -0.26
CA GLN A 10 17.54 -3.52 -0.16
C GLN A 10 16.99 -2.42 -1.07
N ASN A 11 16.64 -2.77 -2.31
CA ASN A 11 16.04 -1.80 -3.23
C ASN A 11 14.72 -1.23 -2.67
N TYR A 12 13.86 -2.10 -2.13
CA TYR A 12 12.61 -1.68 -1.49
C TYR A 12 12.86 -0.71 -0.32
N HIS A 13 13.77 -1.09 0.57
CA HIS A 13 14.15 -0.28 1.72
C HIS A 13 14.70 1.09 1.30
N ASP A 14 15.64 1.12 0.36
CA ASP A 14 16.41 2.32 0.01
C ASP A 14 15.59 3.36 -0.76
N TYR A 15 14.55 2.93 -1.50
CA TYR A 15 13.88 3.78 -2.49
C TYR A 15 12.36 3.82 -2.41
N HIS A 16 11.73 2.92 -1.64
CA HIS A 16 10.27 2.81 -1.62
C HIS A 16 9.68 2.85 -0.22
N TYR A 17 10.27 2.17 0.76
CA TYR A 17 9.71 2.11 2.11
C TYR A 17 9.93 3.41 2.86
N GLY A 18 8.86 4.05 3.30
CA GLY A 18 8.89 5.33 4.01
C GLY A 18 8.89 6.56 3.11
N PHE A 19 9.00 6.38 1.79
CA PHE A 19 8.93 7.46 0.81
C PHE A 19 7.45 7.79 0.50
N PRO A 20 7.07 9.08 0.43
CA PRO A 20 5.71 9.48 0.07
C PRO A 20 5.29 8.95 -1.31
N ILE A 21 4.02 8.59 -1.43
CA ILE A 21 3.41 8.21 -2.71
C ILE A 21 2.24 9.16 -2.97
N HIS A 22 2.28 9.84 -4.12
CA HIS A 22 1.29 10.85 -4.52
C HIS A 22 0.31 10.36 -5.60
N ASP A 23 0.57 9.19 -6.20
CA ASP A 23 -0.34 8.57 -7.16
C ASP A 23 -1.30 7.63 -6.44
N ASP A 24 -2.61 7.82 -6.66
CA ASP A 24 -3.66 7.05 -6.01
C ASP A 24 -3.61 5.55 -6.38
N ASN A 25 -3.25 5.19 -7.62
CA ASN A 25 -3.16 3.78 -8.01
C ASN A 25 -1.97 3.10 -7.33
N GLU A 26 -0.84 3.81 -7.18
CA GLU A 26 0.32 3.30 -6.43
C GLU A 26 0.03 3.22 -4.92
N LEU A 27 -0.70 4.18 -4.34
CA LEU A 27 -1.18 4.10 -2.95
C LEU A 27 -2.11 2.89 -2.76
N PHE A 28 -3.04 2.67 -3.68
CA PHE A 28 -3.89 1.49 -3.68
C PHE A 28 -3.07 0.21 -3.83
N GLY A 29 -2.10 0.19 -4.76
CA GLY A 29 -1.17 -0.91 -4.94
C GLY A 29 -0.43 -1.28 -3.66
N ARG A 30 0.16 -0.29 -2.97
CA ARG A 30 0.80 -0.50 -1.67
C ARG A 30 -0.17 -1.12 -0.67
N LEU A 31 -1.39 -0.60 -0.52
CA LEU A 31 -2.39 -1.15 0.38
C LEU A 31 -2.73 -2.61 0.06
N ILE A 32 -2.87 -2.96 -1.23
CA ILE A 32 -3.13 -4.34 -1.66
C ILE A 32 -1.95 -5.26 -1.35
N LEU A 33 -0.71 -4.82 -1.54
CA LEU A 33 0.48 -5.60 -1.20
C LEU A 33 0.55 -5.86 0.31
N GLU A 34 0.29 -4.85 1.15
CA GLU A 34 0.26 -5.01 2.62
C GLU A 34 -0.86 -5.96 3.08
N ILE A 35 -2.05 -5.87 2.49
CA ILE A 35 -3.15 -6.83 2.75
C ILE A 35 -2.72 -8.25 2.41
N ASN A 36 -1.97 -8.43 1.31
CA ASN A 36 -1.53 -9.74 0.86
C ASN A 36 -0.34 -10.29 1.64
N GLN A 37 0.47 -9.43 2.29
CA GLN A 37 1.57 -9.83 3.17
C GLN A 37 1.10 -10.64 4.39
N ALA A 38 -0.12 -10.43 4.89
CA ALA A 38 -0.60 -11.13 6.09
C ALA A 38 -0.40 -12.67 6.00
N GLY A 39 0.49 -13.19 6.84
CA GLY A 39 0.88 -14.61 6.90
C GLY A 39 2.08 -15.01 6.02
N LEU A 40 2.80 -14.06 5.43
CA LEU A 40 3.94 -14.27 4.52
C LEU A 40 5.08 -13.28 4.85
N SER A 41 6.28 -13.54 4.32
CA SER A 41 7.36 -12.55 4.38
C SER A 41 7.13 -11.44 3.35
N TRP A 42 7.61 -10.23 3.65
CA TRP A 42 7.53 -9.13 2.68
C TRP A 42 8.34 -9.42 1.41
N GLU A 43 9.46 -10.13 1.51
CA GLU A 43 10.23 -10.58 0.35
C GLU A 43 9.40 -11.46 -0.60
N THR A 44 8.52 -12.33 -0.07
CA THR A 44 7.58 -13.10 -0.89
C THR A 44 6.62 -12.19 -1.67
N ILE A 45 6.18 -11.09 -1.06
CA ILE A 45 5.31 -10.11 -1.71
C ILE A 45 6.07 -9.34 -2.79
N LEU A 46 7.28 -8.85 -2.49
CA LEU A 46 8.11 -8.15 -3.46
C LEU A 46 8.41 -9.04 -4.69
N LYS A 47 8.73 -10.32 -4.50
CA LYS A 47 8.96 -11.26 -5.62
C LYS A 47 7.73 -11.46 -6.51
N LYS A 48 6.53 -11.18 -5.99
CA LYS A 48 5.26 -11.29 -6.70
C LYS A 48 4.72 -9.95 -7.18
N GLU A 49 5.38 -8.83 -6.90
CA GLU A 49 4.85 -7.49 -7.18
C GLU A 49 4.46 -7.31 -8.64
N GLU A 50 5.32 -7.71 -9.58
CA GLU A 50 5.04 -7.64 -11.02
C GLU A 50 3.80 -8.49 -11.41
N SER A 51 3.66 -9.67 -10.82
CA SER A 51 2.47 -10.51 -11.02
C SER A 51 1.21 -9.85 -10.45
N PHE A 52 1.30 -9.20 -9.29
CA PHE A 52 0.19 -8.41 -8.74
C PHE A 52 -0.19 -7.24 -9.65
N ARG A 53 0.79 -6.49 -10.15
CA ARG A 53 0.55 -5.41 -11.10
C ARG A 53 -0.19 -5.93 -12.34
N ASN A 54 0.28 -7.01 -12.94
CA ASN A 54 -0.38 -7.60 -14.10
C ASN A 54 -1.81 -8.11 -13.78
N ALA A 55 -1.99 -8.78 -12.65
CA ALA A 55 -3.27 -9.37 -12.25
C ALA A 55 -4.36 -8.31 -11.97
N TYR A 56 -3.97 -7.16 -11.42
CA TYR A 56 -4.85 -6.06 -11.00
C TYR A 56 -4.77 -4.83 -11.92
N ASP A 57 -4.50 -5.00 -13.22
CA ASP A 57 -4.49 -3.89 -14.20
C ASP A 57 -3.58 -2.71 -13.80
N ASN A 58 -2.36 -3.02 -13.34
CA ASN A 58 -1.40 -2.11 -12.73
C ASN A 58 -2.01 -1.28 -11.60
N PHE A 59 -2.84 -1.92 -10.77
CA PHE A 59 -3.57 -1.31 -9.66
C PHE A 59 -4.47 -0.14 -10.06
N ASN A 60 -4.95 -0.10 -11.31
CA ASN A 60 -5.89 0.93 -11.73
C ASN A 60 -7.19 0.82 -10.93
N ILE A 61 -7.41 1.74 -9.99
CA ILE A 61 -8.52 1.71 -9.03
C ILE A 61 -9.85 1.60 -9.76
N LYS A 62 -10.03 2.41 -10.83
CA LYS A 62 -11.27 2.42 -11.61
C LYS A 62 -11.54 1.04 -12.20
N LYS A 63 -10.59 0.45 -12.91
CA LYS A 63 -10.75 -0.88 -13.50
C LYS A 63 -11.02 -1.95 -12.45
N VAL A 64 -10.22 -1.99 -11.38
CA VAL A 64 -10.36 -3.00 -10.32
C VAL A 64 -11.71 -2.88 -9.60
N ALA A 65 -12.23 -1.67 -9.41
CA ALA A 65 -13.55 -1.45 -8.81
C ALA A 65 -14.71 -2.02 -9.67
N TYR A 66 -14.53 -2.11 -10.99
CA TYR A 66 -15.50 -2.70 -11.93
C TYR A 66 -15.29 -4.20 -12.18
N TYR A 67 -14.34 -4.84 -11.51
CA TYR A 67 -14.14 -6.28 -11.63
C TYR A 67 -15.41 -7.08 -11.28
N THR A 68 -15.68 -8.07 -12.11
CA THR A 68 -16.86 -8.92 -12.06
C THR A 68 -16.56 -10.25 -11.34
N GLU A 69 -17.54 -11.15 -11.25
CA GLU A 69 -17.30 -12.49 -10.72
C GLU A 69 -16.28 -13.26 -11.60
N LYS A 70 -16.30 -13.06 -12.91
CA LYS A 70 -15.30 -13.65 -13.83
C LYS A 70 -13.88 -13.22 -13.49
N ASP A 71 -13.70 -11.96 -13.09
CA ASP A 71 -12.39 -11.45 -12.65
C ASP A 71 -11.98 -12.05 -11.32
N ARG A 72 -12.91 -12.24 -10.39
CA ARG A 72 -12.63 -12.93 -9.12
C ARG A 72 -12.18 -14.37 -9.37
N GLU A 73 -12.88 -15.10 -10.22
CA GLU A 73 -12.51 -16.46 -10.63
C GLU A 73 -11.14 -16.51 -11.30
N ARG A 74 -10.87 -15.57 -12.23
CA ARG A 74 -9.55 -15.42 -12.87
C ARG A 74 -8.45 -15.23 -11.83
N LEU A 75 -8.62 -14.28 -10.90
CA LEU A 75 -7.65 -13.98 -9.84
C LEU A 75 -7.44 -15.16 -8.90
N LEU A 76 -8.49 -15.91 -8.57
CA LEU A 76 -8.38 -17.09 -7.71
C LEU A 76 -7.66 -18.26 -8.36
N ASN A 77 -7.57 -18.28 -9.70
CA ASN A 77 -6.81 -19.27 -10.45
C ASN A 77 -5.39 -18.81 -10.82
N ASP A 78 -5.05 -17.55 -10.58
CA ASP A 78 -3.75 -16.98 -10.91
C ASP A 78 -2.68 -17.37 -9.86
N VAL A 79 -1.70 -18.17 -10.29
CA VAL A 79 -0.57 -18.64 -9.45
C VAL A 79 0.47 -17.56 -9.17
N GLY A 80 0.44 -16.46 -9.93
CA GLY A 80 1.28 -15.28 -9.74
C GLY A 80 0.98 -14.55 -8.43
N ILE A 81 -0.27 -14.58 -7.96
CA ILE A 81 -0.71 -13.87 -6.74
C ILE A 81 -1.06 -14.82 -5.58
N ILE A 82 -1.51 -14.24 -4.47
CA ILE A 82 -2.01 -15.00 -3.32
C ILE A 82 -3.48 -15.35 -3.54
N ARG A 83 -3.75 -16.63 -3.86
CA ARG A 83 -5.08 -17.18 -4.18
C ARG A 83 -5.95 -17.34 -2.92
N ASN A 84 -6.35 -16.22 -2.33
CA ASN A 84 -7.21 -16.18 -1.15
C ASN A 84 -8.48 -15.38 -1.44
N LYS A 85 -9.64 -16.03 -1.32
CA LYS A 85 -10.95 -15.43 -1.62
C LYS A 85 -11.24 -14.16 -0.82
N LEU A 86 -10.87 -14.10 0.45
CA LEU A 86 -11.10 -12.93 1.28
C LEU A 86 -10.21 -11.75 0.84
N LYS A 87 -8.94 -12.00 0.52
CA LYS A 87 -8.00 -10.97 0.05
C LYS A 87 -8.37 -10.43 -1.34
N VAL A 88 -8.72 -11.31 -2.28
CA VAL A 88 -9.21 -10.91 -3.63
C VAL A 88 -10.47 -10.05 -3.49
N ASN A 89 -11.42 -10.48 -2.66
CA ASN A 89 -12.64 -9.71 -2.44
C ASN A 89 -12.36 -8.36 -1.78
N ALA A 90 -11.44 -8.32 -0.80
CA ALA A 90 -11.04 -7.07 -0.17
C ALA A 90 -10.42 -6.09 -1.16
N ALA A 91 -9.59 -6.56 -2.10
CA ALA A 91 -8.99 -5.68 -3.10
C ALA A 91 -10.04 -4.97 -3.96
N ILE A 92 -11.02 -5.71 -4.46
CA ILE A 92 -12.11 -5.16 -5.31
C ILE A 92 -13.03 -4.23 -4.52
N GLU A 93 -13.43 -4.62 -3.30
CA GLU A 93 -14.28 -3.75 -2.47
C GLU A 93 -13.54 -2.49 -2.00
N ASN A 94 -12.24 -2.58 -1.70
CA ASN A 94 -11.43 -1.42 -1.36
C ASN A 94 -11.28 -0.46 -2.54
N ALA A 95 -11.10 -0.97 -3.77
CA ALA A 95 -11.06 -0.12 -4.97
C ALA A 95 -12.38 0.67 -5.14
N LYS A 96 -13.54 0.02 -4.94
CA LYS A 96 -14.84 0.70 -4.95
C LYS A 96 -14.96 1.77 -3.87
N THR A 97 -14.51 1.46 -2.65
CA THR A 97 -14.47 2.45 -1.56
C THR A 97 -13.58 3.64 -1.95
N ILE A 98 -12.40 3.40 -2.51
CA ILE A 98 -11.49 4.48 -2.92
C ILE A 98 -12.11 5.36 -4.00
N LEU A 99 -12.82 4.80 -5.00
CA LEU A 99 -13.56 5.63 -5.97
C LEU A 99 -14.52 6.60 -5.27
N GLN A 100 -15.27 6.13 -4.26
CA GLN A 100 -16.17 7.00 -3.49
C GLN A 100 -15.43 8.06 -2.66
N LEU A 101 -14.19 7.77 -2.23
CA LEU A 101 -13.35 8.75 -1.56
C LEU A 101 -12.82 9.79 -2.55
N GLN A 102 -12.41 9.37 -3.75
CA GLN A 102 -11.99 10.26 -4.84
C GLN A 102 -13.11 11.25 -5.18
N ASP A 103 -14.36 10.79 -5.26
CA ASP A 103 -15.52 11.67 -5.51
C ASP A 103 -15.73 12.73 -4.41
N LYS A 104 -15.39 12.42 -3.15
CA LYS A 104 -15.64 13.28 -1.98
C LYS A 104 -14.47 14.17 -1.60
N PHE A 105 -13.25 13.68 -1.74
CA PHE A 105 -12.01 14.32 -1.27
C PHE A 105 -11.09 14.74 -2.43
N GLY A 106 -11.43 14.35 -3.66
CA GLY A 106 -10.65 14.60 -4.86
C GLY A 106 -9.59 13.53 -5.15
N SER A 107 -9.03 12.87 -4.13
CA SER A 107 -8.11 11.74 -4.28
C SER A 107 -8.04 10.87 -3.01
N PHE A 108 -7.48 9.67 -3.11
CA PHE A 108 -7.17 8.82 -1.95
C PHE A 108 -6.10 9.46 -1.07
N GLU A 109 -5.07 10.05 -1.67
CA GLU A 109 -4.08 10.84 -0.95
C GLU A 109 -4.72 11.97 -0.13
N LYS A 110 -5.57 12.79 -0.76
CA LYS A 110 -6.23 13.92 -0.07
C LYS A 110 -7.12 13.45 1.07
N TRP A 111 -7.71 12.26 0.96
CA TRP A 111 -8.43 11.65 2.07
C TRP A 111 -7.50 11.29 3.25
N LEU A 112 -6.31 10.76 2.97
CA LEU A 112 -5.28 10.51 3.98
C LEU A 112 -4.79 11.83 4.62
N GLU A 113 -4.48 12.85 3.82
CA GLU A 113 -4.07 14.18 4.30
C GLU A 113 -5.14 14.86 5.16
N TYR A 114 -6.40 14.77 4.75
CA TYR A 114 -7.54 15.31 5.49
C TYR A 114 -7.61 14.73 6.91
N HIS A 115 -7.32 13.44 7.05
CA HIS A 115 -7.35 12.75 8.33
C HIS A 115 -6.06 12.84 9.14
N HIS A 116 -4.93 13.23 8.54
CA HIS A 116 -3.70 13.50 9.27
C HIS A 116 -3.83 14.78 10.14
N PRO A 117 -3.17 14.88 11.32
CA PRO A 117 -2.48 13.82 12.04
C PRO A 117 -3.45 12.92 12.79
N LYS A 118 -3.10 11.64 12.87
CA LYS A 118 -3.74 10.63 13.70
C LYS A 118 -2.66 9.72 14.26
N ASN A 119 -2.86 9.25 15.49
CA ASN A 119 -2.01 8.19 16.03
C ASN A 119 -2.39 6.83 15.42
N LYS A 120 -1.56 5.80 15.68
CA LYS A 120 -1.76 4.45 15.14
C LYS A 120 -3.15 3.89 15.45
N GLU A 121 -3.64 4.05 16.68
CA GLU A 121 -4.94 3.49 17.07
C GLU A 121 -6.12 4.16 16.34
N GLU A 122 -6.06 5.48 16.18
CA GLU A 122 -7.06 6.24 15.44
C GLU A 122 -7.08 5.87 13.96
N TRP A 123 -5.90 5.71 13.36
CA TRP A 123 -5.77 5.23 11.99
C TRP A 123 -6.36 3.83 11.81
N VAL A 124 -6.03 2.90 12.72
CA VAL A 124 -6.56 1.52 12.67
C VAL A 124 -8.09 1.53 12.79
N LYS A 125 -8.65 2.33 13.70
CA LYS A 125 -10.11 2.49 13.82
C LYS A 125 -10.75 3.03 12.55
N LEU A 126 -10.14 4.05 11.94
CA LEU A 126 -10.62 4.66 10.69
C LEU A 126 -10.56 3.65 9.54
N PHE A 127 -9.42 3.01 9.32
CA PHE A 127 -9.25 2.04 8.24
C PHE A 127 -10.19 0.85 8.38
N LYS A 128 -10.37 0.28 9.58
CA LYS A 128 -11.33 -0.81 9.81
C LYS A 128 -12.78 -0.41 9.52
N LYS A 129 -13.14 0.86 9.69
CA LYS A 129 -14.47 1.38 9.35
C LYS A 129 -14.64 1.58 7.84
N THR A 130 -13.58 1.97 7.15
CA THR A 130 -13.61 2.37 5.74
C THR A 130 -13.35 1.21 4.79
N PHE A 131 -12.37 0.36 5.09
CA PHE A 131 -11.83 -0.66 4.20
C PHE A 131 -12.02 -2.07 4.74
N LYS A 132 -11.87 -3.04 3.84
CA LYS A 132 -11.88 -4.48 4.13
C LYS A 132 -10.46 -4.99 4.33
N PHE A 133 -10.31 -5.92 5.26
CA PHE A 133 -9.05 -6.63 5.53
C PHE A 133 -7.89 -5.76 6.02
N THR A 134 -8.19 -4.63 6.68
CA THR A 134 -7.19 -3.69 7.21
C THR A 134 -7.01 -3.88 8.72
N GLY A 135 -6.31 -4.95 9.10
CA GLY A 135 -5.91 -5.22 10.48
C GLY A 135 -4.90 -4.22 11.04
N GLY A 136 -4.62 -4.28 12.34
CA GLY A 136 -3.74 -3.31 13.00
C GLY A 136 -2.35 -3.22 12.39
N GLU A 137 -1.77 -4.38 12.06
CA GLU A 137 -0.44 -4.45 11.44
C GLU A 137 -0.44 -3.96 9.99
N ILE A 138 -1.44 -4.35 9.20
CA ILE A 138 -1.58 -3.91 7.80
C ILE A 138 -1.67 -2.38 7.73
N VAL A 139 -2.45 -1.76 8.60
CA VAL A 139 -2.59 -0.30 8.64
C VAL A 139 -1.28 0.37 9.09
N ASN A 140 -0.59 -0.23 10.06
CA ASN A 140 0.70 0.25 10.53
C ASN A 140 1.74 0.27 9.40
N GLU A 141 1.95 -0.88 8.76
CA GLU A 141 2.92 -1.04 7.68
C GLU A 141 2.57 -0.20 6.47
N PHE A 142 1.28 -0.16 6.08
CA PHE A 142 0.82 0.73 5.02
C PHE A 142 1.23 2.17 5.31
N LEU A 143 0.82 2.74 6.45
CA LEU A 143 1.06 4.16 6.76
C LEU A 143 2.53 4.48 7.00
N MET A 144 3.32 3.56 7.57
CA MET A 144 4.77 3.75 7.68
C MET A 144 5.43 3.70 6.30
N SER A 145 5.03 2.76 5.44
CA SER A 145 5.60 2.58 4.10
C SER A 145 5.41 3.78 3.18
N ILE A 146 4.36 4.59 3.41
CA ILE A 146 4.05 5.79 2.61
C ILE A 146 4.34 7.10 3.35
N GLY A 147 5.02 7.05 4.50
CA GLY A 147 5.48 8.25 5.20
C GLY A 147 4.43 8.99 6.05
N TYR A 148 3.31 8.37 6.41
CA TYR A 148 2.31 8.96 7.32
C TYR A 148 2.56 8.66 8.81
N LEU A 149 3.25 7.56 9.11
CA LEU A 149 3.72 7.23 10.46
C LEU A 149 5.26 7.13 10.47
N LYS A 150 5.88 7.58 11.57
CA LYS A 150 7.31 7.40 11.82
C LYS A 150 7.59 5.92 12.09
N GLY A 151 8.72 5.41 11.62
CA GLY A 151 9.18 4.05 11.95
C GLY A 151 9.84 3.30 10.80
N ALA A 152 9.66 3.75 9.55
CA ALA A 152 10.23 3.08 8.38
C ALA A 152 11.77 3.03 8.41
N HIS A 153 12.42 4.09 8.92
CA HIS A 153 13.87 4.22 9.00
C HIS A 153 14.28 4.76 10.37
N SER A 154 15.30 4.14 10.98
CA SER A 154 15.94 4.66 12.20
C SER A 154 16.84 5.86 11.88
N GLU A 155 17.18 6.67 12.88
CA GLU A 155 18.04 7.84 12.71
C GLU A 155 19.48 7.48 12.27
N ASN A 156 19.89 6.23 12.50
CA ASN A 156 21.19 5.70 12.07
C ASN A 156 21.12 4.99 10.70
N CYS A 157 19.96 4.97 10.05
CA CYS A 157 19.81 4.37 8.72
C CYS A 157 20.49 5.24 7.66
N SER A 158 21.21 4.62 6.72
CA SER A 158 21.92 5.32 5.64
C SER A 158 21.01 6.17 4.75
N VAL A 159 19.74 5.80 4.63
CA VAL A 159 18.75 6.54 3.81
C VAL A 159 17.87 7.49 4.64
N TYR A 160 18.08 7.58 5.97
CA TYR A 160 17.26 8.44 6.84
C TYR A 160 17.25 9.90 6.39
N HIS A 161 18.41 10.44 6.02
CA HIS A 161 18.52 11.82 5.53
C HIS A 161 17.81 12.02 4.18
N GLU A 162 17.77 11.02 3.32
CA GLU A 162 17.02 11.10 2.06
C GLU A 162 15.51 11.13 2.33
N ILE A 163 15.02 10.32 3.27
CA ILE A 163 13.61 10.38 3.71
C ILE A 163 13.26 11.78 4.22
N LEU A 164 14.09 12.41 5.06
CA LEU A 164 13.81 13.75 5.57
C LEU A 164 13.65 14.80 4.46
N LYS A 165 14.42 14.68 3.37
CA LYS A 165 14.32 15.57 2.21
C LYS A 165 12.99 15.44 1.46
N THR A 166 12.33 14.29 1.56
CA THR A 166 10.99 14.07 0.96
C THR A 166 9.86 14.77 1.72
N ASN A 167 10.15 15.39 2.87
CA ASN A 167 9.17 16.06 3.74
C ASN A 167 7.93 15.16 4.04
N PRO A 168 8.14 13.96 4.59
CA PRO A 168 7.07 12.98 4.77
C PRO A 168 6.01 13.50 5.74
N MET A 169 4.78 13.02 5.60
CA MET A 169 3.64 13.49 6.39
C MET A 169 3.86 13.40 7.90
N TRP A 170 4.55 12.38 8.41
CA TRP A 170 4.85 12.29 9.85
C TRP A 170 5.76 13.42 10.37
N LEU A 171 6.51 14.11 9.50
CA LEU A 171 7.35 15.26 9.83
C LEU A 171 6.56 16.57 9.80
N GLN A 172 5.46 16.62 9.04
CA GLN A 172 4.63 17.81 8.91
C GLN A 172 3.85 18.04 10.21
N ARG A 173 4.06 19.19 10.84
CA ARG A 173 3.26 19.63 11.99
C ARG A 173 2.07 20.43 11.45
N LYS A 174 0.84 20.00 11.77
CA LYS A 174 -0.34 20.87 11.65
C LYS A 174 -0.32 21.94 12.73
#